data_AF-A0A430HM36-F1
#
_entry.id   AF-A0A430HM36-F1
#
_cell.length_a   1.000
_cell.length_b   1.000
_cell.length_c   1.000
_cell.angle_alpha   90.00
_cell.angle_beta   90.00
_cell.angle_gamma   90.00
#
_symmetry.space_group_name_H-M   'P 1'
#
loop_
_entity.id
_entity.type
_entity.pdbx_description
1 polymer ?
#
loop_
_entity_poly.entity_id
_entity_poly.type
_entity_poly.pdbx_seq_one_letter_code
_entity_poly.pdbx_strand_id
1 'polypeptide(L)'
;MSTFASIFPGARRFLALTCLSAALCAHAAVPDARASQGGDAELRTHEAIRQETARHLAAGDFGRLEALYRSLNHAGQRTPSGLWKLAIFYNYLRRFGTLTTDADYWDSVEGLARQWQASYPKSVPARLFGVYLQLGRLHVARGGGLFSKLPEQQRHAVSYGADVAMRMLEQTRVLAGKANDPEWHRAMLSVAPYVDGMSAEGYRKRVRQALARHPNYHAAYFTAALYSHPRWGGTPDGVARLAYDASHAAGKEPPSMYARIYWFMDQSEYHGRLFDAGRADWPTMRTSFEHLVRLYPAAWNLNAFAYFACMAGDFAAMDAIVARIGSALLPEVWGADGEATQARCLAHRAPGAAPRVIQAALRPLADPQAGLAQEAGAEQGPRAIDEHGEFVAIVVVDRVAEGVRRRIGDQALGPDVLVERDGILVGLDAARPDPHRGLFRLALVDGLATHGRGGGAEVRRHGRIQGPLAEAGGGRDALAHDEVLALAE
;
A
#
# COMPACT_ATOMS: atom_id res chain seq x y z
N MET A 1 -54.17 -33.94 -3.96
CA MET A 1 -54.76 -35.22 -4.43
C MET A 1 -53.60 -36.09 -4.90
N SER A 2 -53.26 -37.23 -4.31
CA SER A 2 -53.84 -37.91 -3.15
C SER A 2 -52.77 -38.67 -2.36
N THR A 3 -52.87 -38.56 -1.04
CA THR A 3 -52.65 -39.59 0.00
C THR A 3 -52.40 -41.03 -0.48
N PHE A 4 -51.44 -41.73 0.15
CA PHE A 4 -51.74 -42.60 1.31
C PHE A 4 -50.48 -43.03 2.08
N ALA A 5 -50.65 -43.38 3.36
CA ALA A 5 -49.60 -43.84 4.27
C ALA A 5 -50.03 -45.11 5.01
N SER A 6 -49.08 -45.99 5.34
CA SER A 6 -49.11 -46.92 6.48
C SER A 6 -47.72 -47.61 6.61
N ILE A 7 -47.02 -47.80 7.74
CA ILE A 7 -47.25 -47.76 9.20
C ILE A 7 -47.38 -49.15 9.88
N PHE A 8 -46.42 -49.43 10.81
CA PHE A 8 -46.44 -50.38 11.95
C PHE A 8 -46.32 -51.91 11.73
N PRO A 9 -46.01 -52.72 12.78
CA PRO A 9 -45.17 -52.44 13.97
C PRO A 9 -44.30 -53.63 14.50
N GLY A 10 -43.26 -53.28 15.29
CA GLY A 10 -42.92 -54.00 16.54
C GLY A 10 -42.16 -55.34 16.49
N ALA A 11 -41.64 -55.88 17.61
CA ALA A 11 -41.39 -55.29 18.94
C ALA A 11 -40.55 -56.23 19.85
N ARG A 12 -39.61 -55.67 20.64
CA ARG A 12 -39.06 -56.23 21.94
C ARG A 12 -38.27 -57.57 21.81
N ARG A 13 -37.39 -58.06 22.70
CA ARG A 13 -36.61 -57.69 23.94
C ARG A 13 -35.47 -58.77 24.05
N PHE A 14 -34.41 -58.74 24.86
CA PHE A 14 -33.95 -57.92 26.00
C PHE A 14 -32.39 -58.07 26.21
N LEU A 15 -31.90 -57.62 27.37
CA LEU A 15 -30.69 -57.97 28.19
C LEU A 15 -29.94 -59.31 27.88
N ALA A 16 -28.62 -59.50 28.18
CA ALA A 16 -27.80 -58.86 29.24
C ALA A 16 -26.25 -59.01 29.11
N LEU A 17 -25.54 -58.29 29.98
CA LEU A 17 -24.21 -58.54 30.60
C LEU A 17 -22.87 -58.46 29.80
N THR A 18 -22.17 -57.34 30.03
CA THR A 18 -20.78 -57.22 30.55
C THR A 18 -19.65 -58.12 30.03
N CYS A 19 -18.66 -57.48 29.40
CA CYS A 19 -17.24 -57.75 29.67
C CYS A 19 -16.50 -56.43 29.91
N LEU A 20 -15.90 -56.29 31.10
CA LEU A 20 -14.99 -55.20 31.45
C LEU A 20 -13.59 -55.56 30.94
N SER A 21 -13.00 -54.77 30.05
CA SER A 21 -11.57 -54.87 29.70
C SER A 21 -11.01 -53.49 29.42
N ALA A 22 -10.12 -53.02 30.28
CA ALA A 22 -9.41 -51.77 30.08
C ALA A 22 -8.28 -51.95 29.06
N ALA A 23 -8.26 -51.09 28.04
CA ALA A 23 -7.08 -50.86 27.21
C ALA A 23 -6.82 -49.36 27.16
N LEU A 24 -5.87 -48.88 27.98
CA LEU A 24 -5.33 -47.53 27.85
C LEU A 24 -4.49 -47.44 26.58
N CYS A 25 -5.13 -47.21 25.44
CA CYS A 25 -4.44 -46.69 24.26
C CYS A 25 -4.38 -45.17 24.37
N ALA A 26 -3.15 -44.66 24.45
CA ALA A 26 -2.88 -43.24 24.55
C ALA A 26 -3.60 -42.48 23.43
N HIS A 27 -4.52 -41.60 23.80
CA HIS A 27 -4.93 -40.52 22.92
C HIS A 27 -3.77 -39.53 22.87
N ALA A 28 -2.75 -39.87 22.08
CA ALA A 28 -1.85 -38.87 21.55
C ALA A 28 -2.73 -37.84 20.85
N ALA A 29 -2.86 -36.66 21.44
CA ALA A 29 -3.62 -35.58 20.85
C ALA A 29 -2.96 -35.27 19.51
N VAL A 30 -3.59 -35.72 18.41
CA VAL A 30 -3.24 -35.27 17.07
C VAL A 30 -3.41 -33.76 17.13
N PRO A 31 -2.32 -32.96 16.99
CA PRO A 31 -2.46 -31.52 17.00
C PRO A 31 -3.41 -31.16 15.87
N ASP A 32 -4.50 -30.45 16.21
CA ASP A 32 -5.61 -30.20 15.28
C ASP A 32 -5.04 -29.63 13.99
N ALA A 33 -5.21 -30.35 12.87
CA ALA A 33 -4.62 -29.98 11.58
C ALA A 33 -5.13 -28.63 11.06
N ARG A 34 -6.14 -28.03 11.71
CA ARG A 34 -6.56 -26.64 11.54
C ARG A 34 -5.52 -25.61 12.01
N ALA A 35 -4.59 -25.98 12.89
CA ALA A 35 -3.52 -25.10 13.35
C ALA A 35 -2.50 -24.73 12.25
N SER A 36 -2.47 -25.45 11.12
CA SER A 36 -1.55 -25.20 10.01
C SER A 36 -2.13 -24.38 8.84
N GLN A 37 -3.39 -23.91 8.91
CA GLN A 37 -3.93 -22.89 7.99
C GLN A 37 -3.59 -21.46 8.49
N GLY A 38 -2.33 -21.30 8.92
CA GLY A 38 -1.88 -20.39 9.97
C GLY A 38 -1.58 -18.94 9.57
N GLY A 39 -2.46 -18.27 8.83
CA GLY A 39 -2.42 -16.81 8.73
C GLY A 39 -2.96 -16.12 10.00
N ASP A 40 -2.52 -14.90 10.31
CA ASP A 40 -3.19 -14.11 11.36
C ASP A 40 -4.64 -13.75 10.97
N ALA A 41 -5.49 -13.50 11.97
CA ALA A 41 -6.86 -13.06 11.75
C ALA A 41 -6.95 -11.70 11.03
N GLU A 42 -5.96 -10.81 11.21
CA GLU A 42 -5.86 -9.56 10.45
C GLU A 42 -5.65 -9.86 8.95
N LEU A 43 -4.65 -10.69 8.64
CA LEU A 43 -4.25 -11.05 7.29
C LEU A 43 -5.38 -11.76 6.53
N ARG A 44 -6.06 -12.72 7.18
CA ARG A 44 -7.27 -13.35 6.59
C ARG A 44 -8.37 -12.34 6.30
N THR A 45 -8.56 -11.34 7.16
CA THR A 45 -9.56 -10.27 6.96
C THR A 45 -9.19 -9.37 5.78
N HIS A 46 -7.91 -9.00 5.68
CA HIS A 46 -7.38 -8.22 4.56
C HIS A 46 -7.54 -8.97 3.25
N GLU A 47 -7.14 -10.24 3.23
CA GLU A 47 -7.12 -11.08 2.04
C GLU A 47 -8.53 -11.38 1.53
N ALA A 48 -9.49 -11.70 2.41
CA ALA A 48 -10.88 -11.93 2.00
C ALA A 48 -11.48 -10.71 1.28
N ILE A 49 -11.33 -9.51 1.84
CA ILE A 49 -11.82 -8.26 1.22
C ILE A 49 -11.09 -7.99 -0.10
N ARG A 50 -9.76 -8.21 -0.14
CA ARG A 50 -8.96 -8.05 -1.36
C ARG A 50 -9.44 -8.98 -2.47
N GLN A 51 -9.62 -10.27 -2.18
CA GLN A 51 -10.07 -11.28 -3.13
C GLN A 51 -11.51 -11.08 -3.60
N GLU A 52 -12.44 -10.66 -2.73
CA GLU A 52 -13.81 -10.31 -3.14
C GLU A 52 -13.82 -9.08 -4.06
N THR A 53 -13.11 -8.01 -3.67
CA THR A 53 -13.01 -6.79 -4.50
C THR A 53 -12.37 -7.10 -5.85
N ALA A 54 -11.29 -7.90 -5.87
CA ALA A 54 -10.60 -8.35 -7.08
C ALA A 54 -11.52 -9.12 -8.02
N ARG A 55 -12.17 -10.18 -7.52
CA ARG A 55 -13.03 -11.06 -8.33
C ARG A 55 -14.21 -10.30 -8.92
N HIS A 56 -14.88 -9.47 -8.13
CA HIS A 56 -16.06 -8.74 -8.60
C HIS A 56 -15.69 -7.61 -9.56
N LEU A 57 -14.56 -6.92 -9.37
CA LEU A 57 -14.09 -5.88 -10.30
C LEU A 57 -13.62 -6.46 -11.64
N ALA A 58 -12.82 -7.54 -11.62
CA ALA A 58 -12.36 -8.20 -12.83
C ALA A 58 -13.51 -8.85 -13.64
N ALA A 59 -14.56 -9.32 -12.96
CA ALA A 59 -15.75 -9.89 -13.61
C ALA A 59 -16.79 -8.83 -14.06
N GLY A 60 -16.59 -7.54 -13.77
CA GLY A 60 -17.62 -6.52 -13.99
C GLY A 60 -18.88 -6.69 -13.14
N ASP A 61 -18.82 -7.47 -12.05
CA ASP A 61 -19.94 -7.70 -11.13
C ASP A 61 -20.09 -6.51 -10.16
N PHE A 62 -20.52 -5.39 -10.74
CA PHE A 62 -20.77 -4.15 -10.03
C PHE A 62 -21.85 -4.33 -8.95
N GLY A 63 -22.82 -5.23 -9.15
CA GLY A 63 -23.86 -5.53 -8.16
C GLY A 63 -23.28 -6.09 -6.85
N ARG A 64 -22.30 -6.99 -6.93
CA ARG A 64 -21.57 -7.49 -5.76
C ARG A 64 -20.61 -6.46 -5.18
N LEU A 65 -19.90 -5.69 -5.99
CA LEU A 65 -19.05 -4.58 -5.49
C LEU A 65 -19.84 -3.57 -4.67
N GLU A 66 -21.02 -3.17 -5.17
CA GLU A 66 -21.94 -2.26 -4.47
C GLU A 66 -22.49 -2.86 -3.17
N ALA A 67 -22.74 -4.17 -3.14
CA ALA A 67 -23.17 -4.88 -1.93
C ALA A 67 -22.04 -4.98 -0.89
N LEU A 68 -20.81 -5.30 -1.31
CA LEU A 68 -19.62 -5.30 -0.47
C LEU A 68 -19.35 -3.91 0.09
N TYR A 69 -19.35 -2.87 -0.74
CA TYR A 69 -19.21 -1.48 -0.30
C TYR A 69 -20.23 -1.12 0.80
N ARG A 70 -21.52 -1.41 0.59
CA ARG A 70 -22.57 -1.12 1.58
C ARG A 70 -22.37 -1.89 2.90
N SER A 71 -21.86 -3.12 2.85
CA SER A 71 -21.59 -3.90 4.06
C SER A 71 -20.39 -3.37 4.85
N LEU A 72 -19.43 -2.72 4.18
CA LEU A 72 -18.20 -2.18 4.75
C LEU A 72 -18.26 -0.70 5.16
N ASN A 73 -19.12 0.12 4.54
CA ASN A 73 -19.24 1.55 4.81
C ASN A 73 -20.01 1.86 6.12
N HIS A 74 -19.46 1.42 7.25
CA HIS A 74 -19.95 1.74 8.58
C HIS A 74 -18.80 1.74 9.60
N ALA A 75 -18.83 2.65 10.57
CA ALA A 75 -17.74 2.83 11.54
C ALA A 75 -17.46 1.60 12.42
N GLY A 76 -18.42 0.69 12.59
CA GLY A 76 -18.22 -0.58 13.29
C GLY A 76 -17.48 -1.65 12.48
N GLN A 77 -17.26 -1.46 11.17
CA GLN A 77 -16.61 -2.47 10.32
C GLN A 77 -15.09 -2.40 10.44
N ARG A 78 -14.61 -3.01 11.53
CA ARG A 78 -13.22 -3.07 11.94
C ARG A 78 -12.59 -4.42 11.63
N THR A 79 -11.30 -4.42 11.30
CA THR A 79 -10.44 -5.61 11.36
C THR A 79 -10.08 -5.93 12.83
N PRO A 80 -9.54 -7.13 13.14
CA PRO A 80 -9.00 -7.44 14.47
C PRO A 80 -8.02 -6.39 15.03
N SER A 81 -7.17 -5.79 14.19
CA SER A 81 -6.22 -4.73 14.60
C SER A 81 -6.86 -3.35 14.75
N GLY A 82 -8.12 -3.19 14.37
CA GLY A 82 -8.88 -1.93 14.45
C GLY A 82 -8.80 -1.03 13.22
N LEU A 83 -8.34 -1.54 12.06
CA LEU A 83 -8.40 -0.81 10.80
C LEU A 83 -9.83 -0.85 10.21
N TRP A 84 -10.17 0.11 9.34
CA TRP A 84 -11.45 0.09 8.63
C TRP A 84 -11.40 -0.93 7.50
N LYS A 85 -12.34 -1.87 7.48
CA LYS A 85 -12.52 -2.78 6.34
C LYS A 85 -12.77 -2.02 5.02
N LEU A 86 -13.51 -0.90 5.10
CA LEU A 86 -13.72 0.01 3.97
C LEU A 86 -12.42 0.53 3.35
N ALA A 87 -11.40 0.82 4.17
CA ALA A 87 -10.11 1.30 3.67
C ALA A 87 -9.36 0.20 2.91
N ILE A 88 -9.57 -1.08 3.22
CA ILE A 88 -8.96 -2.21 2.50
C ILE A 88 -9.58 -2.35 1.10
N PHE A 89 -10.91 -2.30 1.02
CA PHE A 89 -11.66 -2.27 -0.24
C PHE A 89 -11.16 -1.14 -1.15
N TYR A 90 -11.10 0.10 -0.64
CA TYR A 90 -10.60 1.23 -1.43
C TYR A 90 -9.09 1.21 -1.70
N ASN A 91 -8.28 0.65 -0.81
CA ASN A 91 -6.85 0.43 -1.07
C ASN A 91 -6.62 -0.51 -2.26
N TYR A 92 -7.48 -1.52 -2.42
CA TYR A 92 -7.44 -2.38 -3.59
C TYR A 92 -7.88 -1.63 -4.86
N LEU A 93 -9.04 -0.95 -4.83
CA LEU A 93 -9.51 -0.13 -5.97
C LEU A 93 -8.45 0.90 -6.43
N ARG A 94 -7.71 1.50 -5.48
CA ARG A 94 -6.63 2.46 -5.78
C ARG A 94 -5.42 1.84 -6.49
N ARG A 95 -5.12 0.57 -6.24
CA ARG A 95 -3.98 -0.15 -6.83
C ARG A 95 -4.35 -0.94 -8.09
N PHE A 96 -5.65 -1.13 -8.34
CA PHE A 96 -6.12 -1.89 -9.48
C PHE A 96 -5.74 -1.20 -10.78
N GLY A 97 -4.86 -1.83 -11.53
CA GLY A 97 -4.43 -1.36 -12.85
C GLY A 97 -3.47 -0.16 -12.87
N THR A 98 -2.91 0.25 -11.74
CA THR A 98 -2.08 1.47 -11.66
C THR A 98 -0.56 1.21 -11.73
N LEU A 99 -0.14 0.08 -12.30
CA LEU A 99 1.27 -0.36 -12.33
C LEU A 99 1.81 -0.65 -13.74
N THR A 100 1.11 -0.21 -14.79
CA THR A 100 1.52 -0.40 -16.18
C THR A 100 1.50 0.90 -16.98
N THR A 101 2.31 0.94 -18.04
CA THR A 101 2.32 1.98 -19.08
C THR A 101 1.50 1.56 -20.32
N ASP A 102 0.95 0.35 -20.33
CA ASP A 102 0.16 -0.21 -21.44
C ASP A 102 -1.16 0.55 -21.65
N ALA A 103 -1.31 1.15 -22.83
CA ALA A 103 -2.47 1.95 -23.21
C ALA A 103 -3.74 1.11 -23.38
N ASP A 104 -3.65 -0.07 -23.98
CA ASP A 104 -4.80 -0.96 -24.22
C ASP A 104 -5.35 -1.46 -22.88
N TYR A 105 -4.44 -1.80 -21.95
CA TYR A 105 -4.80 -2.12 -20.58
C TYR A 105 -5.52 -0.93 -19.90
N TRP A 106 -4.97 0.28 -19.96
CA TRP A 106 -5.59 1.46 -19.36
C TRP A 106 -6.99 1.73 -19.92
N ASP A 107 -7.17 1.62 -21.23
CA ASP A 107 -8.46 1.84 -21.88
C ASP A 107 -9.49 0.77 -21.50
N SER A 108 -9.06 -0.48 -21.26
CA SER A 108 -9.92 -1.53 -20.73
C SER A 108 -10.42 -1.22 -19.30
N VAL A 109 -9.53 -0.73 -18.42
CA VAL A 109 -9.87 -0.44 -17.02
C VAL A 109 -10.70 0.84 -16.89
N GLU A 110 -10.43 1.86 -17.71
CA GLU A 110 -11.34 3.00 -17.83
C GLU A 110 -12.70 2.58 -18.43
N GLY A 111 -12.72 1.59 -19.34
CA GLY A 111 -13.94 0.95 -19.82
C GLY A 111 -14.78 0.36 -18.69
N LEU A 112 -14.17 -0.42 -17.79
CA LEU A 112 -14.81 -0.94 -16.58
C LEU A 112 -15.33 0.18 -15.67
N ALA A 113 -14.56 1.24 -15.44
CA ALA A 113 -14.99 2.38 -14.63
C ALA A 113 -16.21 3.10 -15.25
N ARG A 114 -16.21 3.32 -16.57
CA ARG A 114 -17.36 3.90 -17.31
C ARG A 114 -18.60 3.01 -17.19
N GLN A 115 -18.45 1.69 -17.34
CA GLN A 115 -19.57 0.75 -17.18
C GLN A 115 -20.14 0.76 -15.75
N TRP A 116 -19.29 0.71 -14.71
CA TRP A 116 -19.75 0.78 -13.32
C TRP A 116 -20.51 2.08 -13.04
N GLN A 117 -19.98 3.22 -13.48
CA GLN A 117 -20.62 4.53 -13.31
C GLN A 117 -21.95 4.65 -14.07
N ALA A 118 -22.06 4.06 -15.26
CA ALA A 118 -23.30 4.01 -16.02
C ALA A 118 -24.36 3.12 -15.35
N SER A 119 -23.99 1.94 -14.85
CA SER A 119 -24.89 1.02 -14.15
C SER A 119 -25.31 1.54 -12.77
N TYR A 120 -24.44 2.29 -12.08
CA TYR A 120 -24.67 2.80 -10.73
C TYR A 120 -24.35 4.31 -10.63
N PRO A 121 -25.13 5.21 -11.26
CA PRO A 121 -24.79 6.64 -11.38
C PRO A 121 -24.74 7.41 -10.05
N LYS A 122 -25.29 6.84 -8.97
CA LYS A 122 -25.25 7.39 -7.60
C LYS A 122 -24.19 6.73 -6.71
N SER A 123 -23.43 5.76 -7.23
CA SER A 123 -22.37 5.09 -6.49
C SER A 123 -21.21 6.04 -6.20
N VAL A 124 -20.80 6.10 -4.93
CA VAL A 124 -19.57 6.75 -4.50
C VAL A 124 -18.34 5.94 -4.90
N PRO A 125 -18.25 4.61 -4.66
CA PRO A 125 -17.05 3.86 -5.04
C PRO A 125 -16.82 3.80 -6.55
N ALA A 126 -17.86 3.74 -7.40
CA ALA A 126 -17.69 3.81 -8.86
C ALA A 126 -17.04 5.14 -9.31
N ARG A 127 -17.43 6.25 -8.66
CA ARG A 127 -16.88 7.58 -8.95
C ARG A 127 -15.47 7.74 -8.42
N LEU A 128 -15.21 7.30 -7.18
CA LEU A 128 -13.87 7.33 -6.59
C LEU A 128 -12.89 6.38 -7.30
N PHE A 129 -13.36 5.25 -7.85
CA PHE A 129 -12.54 4.39 -8.70
C PHE A 129 -12.02 5.15 -9.93
N GLY A 130 -12.88 5.92 -10.61
CA GLY A 130 -12.46 6.81 -11.69
C GLY A 130 -11.42 7.86 -11.25
N VAL A 131 -11.57 8.44 -10.05
CA VAL A 131 -10.55 9.35 -9.46
C VAL A 131 -9.22 8.64 -9.26
N TYR A 132 -9.23 7.37 -8.83
CA TYR A 132 -8.01 6.59 -8.64
C TYR A 132 -7.32 6.19 -9.94
N LEU A 133 -8.06 5.94 -11.02
CA LEU A 133 -7.45 5.71 -12.33
C LEU A 133 -6.71 6.96 -12.83
N GLN A 134 -7.28 8.16 -12.65
CA GLN A 134 -6.61 9.41 -12.99
C GLN A 134 -5.38 9.67 -12.11
N LEU A 135 -5.45 9.39 -10.79
CA LEU A 135 -4.27 9.39 -9.91
C LEU A 135 -3.22 8.37 -10.33
N GLY A 136 -3.63 7.20 -10.81
CA GLY A 136 -2.74 6.16 -11.33
C GLY A 136 -1.99 6.62 -12.58
N ARG A 137 -2.71 7.13 -13.59
CA ARG A 137 -2.12 7.74 -14.80
C ARG A 137 -1.17 8.90 -14.45
N LEU A 138 -1.56 9.76 -13.51
CA LEU A 138 -0.71 10.84 -12.98
C LEU A 138 0.60 10.31 -12.35
N HIS A 139 0.52 9.28 -11.51
CA HIS A 139 1.72 8.70 -10.88
C HIS A 139 2.64 8.04 -11.92
N VAL A 140 2.08 7.37 -12.95
CA VAL A 140 2.86 6.82 -14.07
C VAL A 140 3.55 7.95 -14.85
N ALA A 141 2.84 9.03 -15.19
CA ALA A 141 3.41 10.18 -15.89
C ALA A 141 4.49 10.93 -15.08
N ARG A 142 4.36 10.95 -13.75
CA ARG A 142 5.32 11.56 -12.83
C ARG A 142 6.59 10.72 -12.63
N GLY A 143 6.45 9.40 -12.56
CA GLY A 143 7.51 8.49 -12.13
C GLY A 143 8.03 8.79 -10.71
N GLY A 144 9.26 8.35 -10.42
CA GLY A 144 9.92 8.54 -9.12
C GLY A 144 10.68 9.87 -8.94
N GLY A 145 10.65 10.76 -9.93
CA GLY A 145 11.46 11.99 -9.95
C GLY A 145 10.98 13.08 -8.99
N LEU A 146 11.89 13.99 -8.62
CA LEU A 146 11.52 15.24 -7.98
C LEU A 146 10.73 16.10 -8.98
N PHE A 147 9.57 16.62 -8.58
CA PHE A 147 8.64 17.30 -9.49
C PHE A 147 9.28 18.47 -10.27
N SER A 148 10.13 19.26 -9.62
CA SER A 148 10.87 20.37 -10.25
C SER A 148 11.92 19.95 -11.28
N LYS A 149 12.26 18.66 -11.35
CA LYS A 149 13.22 18.07 -12.31
C LYS A 149 12.53 17.30 -13.45
N LEU A 150 11.20 17.19 -13.44
CA LEU A 150 10.47 16.53 -14.53
C LEU A 150 10.46 17.42 -15.78
N PRO A 151 10.54 16.85 -17.00
CA PRO A 151 10.25 17.56 -18.24
C PRO A 151 8.89 18.28 -18.22
N GLU A 152 8.78 19.39 -18.93
CA GLU A 152 7.57 20.23 -18.95
C GLU A 152 6.32 19.44 -19.36
N GLN A 153 6.41 18.61 -20.40
CA GLN A 153 5.32 17.73 -20.82
C GLN A 153 4.85 16.78 -19.72
N GLN A 154 5.76 16.24 -18.88
CA GLN A 154 5.39 15.39 -17.74
C GLN A 154 4.74 16.22 -16.63
N ARG A 155 5.22 17.43 -16.34
CA ARG A 155 4.58 18.34 -15.39
C ARG A 155 3.15 18.69 -15.83
N HIS A 156 2.96 19.03 -17.10
CA HIS A 156 1.64 19.32 -17.68
C HIS A 156 0.69 18.11 -17.60
N ALA A 157 1.18 16.90 -17.89
CA ALA A 157 0.39 15.68 -17.75
C ALA A 157 -0.02 15.41 -16.29
N VAL A 158 0.87 15.70 -15.32
CA VAL A 158 0.58 15.59 -13.89
C VAL A 158 -0.47 16.61 -13.45
N SER A 159 -0.27 17.90 -13.74
CA SER A 159 -1.23 18.96 -13.35
C SER A 159 -2.60 18.76 -14.01
N TYR A 160 -2.64 18.39 -15.30
CA TYR A 160 -3.89 18.03 -15.99
C TYR A 160 -4.62 16.85 -15.33
N GLY A 161 -3.90 15.77 -15.00
CA GLY A 161 -4.48 14.62 -14.32
C GLY A 161 -5.02 14.97 -12.92
N ALA A 162 -4.33 15.84 -12.19
CA ALA A 162 -4.75 16.32 -10.88
C ALA A 162 -6.04 17.15 -10.98
N ASP A 163 -6.12 18.03 -11.96
CA ASP A 163 -7.28 18.86 -12.25
C ASP A 163 -8.52 18.04 -12.66
N VAL A 164 -8.34 17.02 -13.52
CA VAL A 164 -9.42 16.07 -13.86
C VAL A 164 -9.90 15.35 -12.59
N ALA A 165 -8.98 14.79 -11.82
CA ALA A 165 -9.30 14.08 -10.57
C ALA A 165 -9.99 15.00 -9.54
N MET A 166 -9.58 16.26 -9.43
CA MET A 166 -10.18 17.26 -8.53
C MET A 166 -11.61 17.63 -8.96
N ARG A 167 -11.86 17.83 -10.27
CA ARG A 167 -13.22 18.06 -10.79
C ARG A 167 -14.14 16.86 -10.52
N MET A 168 -13.65 15.64 -10.73
CA MET A 168 -14.40 14.41 -10.43
C MET A 168 -14.74 14.29 -8.93
N LEU A 169 -13.82 14.70 -8.05
CA LEU A 169 -14.06 14.75 -6.60
C LEU A 169 -15.15 15.76 -6.23
N GLU A 170 -15.08 17.00 -6.72
CA GLU A 170 -16.09 18.02 -6.41
C GLU A 170 -17.49 17.63 -6.94
N GLN A 171 -17.58 17.02 -8.13
CA GLN A 171 -18.82 16.44 -8.64
C GLN A 171 -19.36 15.29 -7.75
N THR A 172 -18.46 14.55 -7.08
CA THR A 172 -18.82 13.42 -6.20
C THR A 172 -19.16 13.86 -4.78
N ARG A 173 -18.73 15.06 -4.35
CA ARG A 173 -18.81 15.56 -2.97
C ARG A 173 -20.19 15.43 -2.33
N VAL A 174 -21.25 15.77 -3.06
CA VAL A 174 -22.63 15.71 -2.54
C VAL A 174 -23.11 14.26 -2.34
N LEU A 175 -22.69 13.33 -3.20
CA LEU A 175 -23.01 11.91 -3.07
C LEU A 175 -22.23 11.28 -1.91
N ALA A 176 -20.93 11.56 -1.81
CA ALA A 176 -20.09 11.11 -0.70
C ALA A 176 -20.60 11.61 0.67
N GLY A 177 -20.99 12.89 0.75
CA GLY A 177 -21.58 13.46 1.96
C GLY A 177 -22.90 12.78 2.37
N LYS A 178 -23.76 12.42 1.40
CA LYS A 178 -25.00 11.67 1.65
C LYS A 178 -24.75 10.22 2.06
N ALA A 179 -23.74 9.57 1.49
CA ALA A 179 -23.30 8.23 1.86
C ALA A 179 -22.47 8.20 3.17
N ASN A 180 -22.14 9.36 3.72
CA ASN A 180 -21.21 9.54 4.84
C ASN A 180 -19.86 8.81 4.63
N ASP A 181 -19.39 8.78 3.39
CA ASP A 181 -18.21 8.01 2.99
C ASP A 181 -16.90 8.77 3.30
N PRO A 182 -16.07 8.26 4.23
CA PRO A 182 -14.85 8.94 4.62
C PRO A 182 -13.74 8.89 3.55
N GLU A 183 -13.83 7.98 2.57
CA GLU A 183 -12.79 7.83 1.56
C GLU A 183 -12.75 9.02 0.59
N TRP A 184 -13.87 9.72 0.36
CA TRP A 184 -13.86 10.96 -0.45
C TRP A 184 -12.87 11.99 0.10
N HIS A 185 -12.81 12.13 1.42
CA HIS A 185 -11.84 13.00 2.07
C HIS A 185 -10.40 12.49 1.89
N ARG A 186 -10.17 11.17 1.94
CA ARG A 186 -8.84 10.60 1.68
C ARG A 186 -8.40 10.76 0.22
N ALA A 187 -9.32 10.59 -0.72
CA ALA A 187 -9.10 10.83 -2.14
C ALA A 187 -8.75 12.31 -2.41
N MET A 188 -9.51 13.23 -1.81
CA MET A 188 -9.21 14.67 -1.81
C MET A 188 -7.80 14.97 -1.29
N LEU A 189 -7.40 14.39 -0.16
CA LEU A 189 -6.03 14.52 0.38
C LEU A 189 -4.95 13.83 -0.48
N SER A 190 -5.34 12.92 -1.39
CA SER A 190 -4.42 12.26 -2.33
C SER A 190 -4.23 13.05 -3.63
N VAL A 191 -5.24 13.80 -4.07
CA VAL A 191 -5.19 14.64 -5.29
C VAL A 191 -4.62 16.03 -5.01
N ALA A 192 -5.03 16.65 -3.89
CA ALA A 192 -4.71 18.05 -3.59
C ALA A 192 -3.21 18.42 -3.71
N PRO A 193 -2.22 17.60 -3.30
CA PRO A 193 -0.79 17.92 -3.43
C PRO A 193 -0.27 18.04 -4.86
N TYR A 194 -1.06 17.65 -5.86
CA TYR A 194 -0.71 17.72 -7.28
C TYR A 194 -1.46 18.82 -8.05
N VAL A 195 -2.37 19.55 -7.40
CA VAL A 195 -3.14 20.63 -8.04
C VAL A 195 -2.32 21.92 -8.00
N ASP A 196 -2.16 22.55 -9.16
CA ASP A 196 -1.43 23.81 -9.28
C ASP A 196 -2.03 24.89 -8.36
N GLY A 197 -1.17 25.66 -7.69
CA GLY A 197 -1.59 26.67 -6.72
C GLY A 197 -2.12 26.13 -5.37
N MET A 198 -2.07 24.82 -5.10
CA MET A 198 -2.42 24.28 -3.77
C MET A 198 -1.45 24.76 -2.69
N SER A 199 -1.86 25.77 -1.91
CA SER A 199 -1.06 26.25 -0.79
C SER A 199 -1.01 25.25 0.36
N ALA A 200 0.07 25.25 1.14
CA ALA A 200 0.22 24.39 2.31
C ALA A 200 -0.89 24.60 3.35
N GLU A 201 -1.41 25.83 3.50
CA GLU A 201 -2.57 26.08 4.36
C GLU A 201 -3.89 25.57 3.75
N GLY A 202 -4.05 25.66 2.42
CA GLY A 202 -5.15 25.02 1.70
C GLY A 202 -5.20 23.51 1.94
N TYR A 203 -4.05 22.84 1.87
CA TYR A 203 -3.92 21.43 2.21
C TYR A 203 -4.26 21.15 3.68
N ARG A 204 -3.64 21.88 4.63
CA ARG A 204 -3.93 21.72 6.07
C ARG A 204 -5.40 21.95 6.42
N LYS A 205 -6.07 22.92 5.78
CA LYS A 205 -7.51 23.16 5.93
C LYS A 205 -8.33 21.93 5.51
N ARG A 206 -7.98 21.28 4.38
CA ARG A 206 -8.63 20.04 3.92
C ARG A 206 -8.36 18.86 4.87
N VAL A 207 -7.15 18.77 5.45
CA VAL A 207 -6.85 17.80 6.52
C VAL A 207 -7.76 18.02 7.72
N ARG A 208 -7.81 19.25 8.27
CA ARG A 208 -8.70 19.58 9.41
C ARG A 208 -10.17 19.24 9.12
N GLN A 209 -10.66 19.51 7.92
CA GLN A 209 -12.02 19.12 7.50
C GLN A 209 -12.25 17.60 7.48
N ALA A 210 -11.30 16.84 6.93
CA ALA A 210 -11.36 15.37 6.89
C ALA A 210 -11.41 14.77 8.30
N LEU A 211 -10.51 15.22 9.17
CA LEU A 211 -10.37 14.70 10.53
C LEU A 211 -11.53 15.13 11.43
N ALA A 212 -12.05 16.35 11.28
CA ALA A 212 -13.25 16.79 12.02
C ALA A 212 -14.51 16.00 11.62
N ARG A 213 -14.65 15.62 10.35
CA ARG A 213 -15.81 14.85 9.86
C ARG A 213 -15.73 13.37 10.19
N HIS A 214 -14.54 12.78 10.11
CA HIS A 214 -14.31 11.35 10.32
C HIS A 214 -13.07 11.09 11.20
N PRO A 215 -13.09 11.46 12.49
CA PRO A 215 -11.92 11.44 13.40
C PRO A 215 -11.34 10.05 13.68
N ASN A 216 -12.04 8.99 13.28
CA ASN A 216 -11.59 7.61 13.42
C ASN A 216 -11.09 7.01 12.09
N TYR A 217 -11.14 7.74 10.95
CA TYR A 217 -10.76 7.20 9.64
C TYR A 217 -9.25 7.27 9.40
N HIS A 218 -8.53 6.30 9.99
CA HIS A 218 -7.08 6.11 9.91
C HIS A 218 -6.44 6.41 8.55
N ALA A 219 -7.06 6.01 7.44
CA ALA A 219 -6.48 6.18 6.11
C ALA A 219 -6.37 7.67 5.68
N ALA A 220 -7.22 8.56 6.22
CA ALA A 220 -7.07 10.01 6.06
C ALA A 220 -5.84 10.54 6.82
N TYR A 221 -5.60 10.08 8.04
CA TYR A 221 -4.40 10.43 8.82
C TYR A 221 -3.11 9.95 8.12
N PHE A 222 -3.08 8.72 7.60
CA PHE A 222 -1.92 8.19 6.90
C PHE A 222 -1.64 8.97 5.61
N THR A 223 -2.68 9.33 4.86
CA THR A 223 -2.54 10.18 3.67
C THR A 223 -2.04 11.58 4.05
N ALA A 224 -2.58 12.19 5.11
CA ALA A 224 -2.12 13.48 5.62
C ALA A 224 -0.66 13.43 6.11
N ALA A 225 -0.22 12.34 6.75
CA ALA A 225 1.15 12.15 7.24
C ALA A 225 2.15 12.08 6.08
N LEU A 226 1.85 11.27 5.05
CA LEU A 226 2.66 11.15 3.84
C LEU A 226 2.95 12.52 3.22
N TYR A 227 1.92 13.31 2.95
CA TYR A 227 2.08 14.64 2.33
C TYR A 227 2.48 15.76 3.31
N SER A 228 2.55 15.47 4.61
CA SER A 228 3.17 16.37 5.60
C SER A 228 4.69 16.17 5.70
N HIS A 229 5.26 15.20 4.99
CA HIS A 229 6.70 14.95 4.92
C HIS A 229 7.41 15.95 3.97
N PRO A 230 8.64 16.43 4.27
CA PRO A 230 9.30 17.48 3.48
C PRO A 230 9.48 17.21 1.99
N ARG A 231 9.64 15.94 1.56
CA ARG A 231 9.73 15.56 0.13
C ARG A 231 8.49 15.96 -0.69
N TRP A 232 7.38 16.27 -0.02
CA TRP A 232 6.10 16.66 -0.59
C TRP A 232 5.72 18.13 -0.33
N GLY A 233 6.68 18.95 0.11
CA GLY A 233 6.44 20.36 0.47
C GLY A 233 5.90 20.56 1.90
N GLY A 234 5.89 19.51 2.73
CA GLY A 234 5.60 19.60 4.15
C GLY A 234 6.71 20.31 4.95
N THR A 235 6.40 20.75 6.16
CA THR A 235 7.40 21.30 7.08
C THR A 235 8.23 20.18 7.74
N PRO A 236 9.48 20.42 8.19
CA PRO A 236 10.30 19.40 8.85
C PRO A 236 9.64 18.74 10.08
N ASP A 237 8.76 19.47 10.77
CA ASP A 237 7.97 19.02 11.92
C ASP A 237 6.56 18.52 11.56
N GLY A 238 6.17 18.53 10.28
CA GLY A 238 4.78 18.36 9.84
C GLY A 238 4.16 17.02 10.26
N VAL A 239 4.93 15.95 10.15
CA VAL A 239 4.53 14.59 10.60
C VAL A 239 4.39 14.53 12.12
N ALA A 240 5.34 15.11 12.85
CA ALA A 240 5.36 15.10 14.32
C ALA A 240 4.17 15.87 14.91
N ARG A 241 3.91 17.09 14.39
CA ARG A 241 2.73 17.89 14.76
C ARG A 241 1.43 17.15 14.47
N LEU A 242 1.29 16.57 13.26
CA LEU A 242 0.10 15.78 12.93
C LEU A 242 -0.09 14.57 13.86
N ALA A 243 0.98 13.85 14.19
CA ALA A 243 0.91 12.70 15.09
C ALA A 243 0.51 13.09 16.53
N TYR A 244 1.03 14.22 17.02
CA TYR A 244 0.69 14.79 18.32
C TYR A 244 -0.75 15.32 18.38
N ASP A 245 -1.16 16.12 17.39
CA ASP A 245 -2.52 16.66 17.31
C ASP A 245 -3.55 15.53 17.19
N ALA A 246 -3.24 14.50 16.39
CA ALA A 246 -4.08 13.32 16.22
C ALA A 246 -4.20 12.49 17.52
N SER A 247 -3.18 12.48 18.37
CA SER A 247 -3.23 11.73 19.64
C SER A 247 -4.02 12.41 20.75
N HIS A 248 -4.19 13.73 20.67
CA HIS A 248 -4.95 14.55 21.61
C HIS A 248 -6.37 14.91 21.12
N ALA A 249 -6.77 14.43 19.93
CA ALA A 249 -8.11 14.64 19.41
C ALA A 249 -9.20 13.95 20.26
N ALA A 250 -10.43 14.46 20.21
CA ALA A 250 -11.55 13.87 20.95
C ALA A 250 -12.00 12.53 20.32
N GLY A 251 -12.06 11.46 21.12
CA GLY A 251 -12.56 10.15 20.69
C GLY A 251 -12.02 8.99 21.52
N LYS A 252 -12.31 7.75 21.10
CA LYS A 252 -11.76 6.53 21.71
C LYS A 252 -10.49 6.01 21.05
N GLU A 253 -10.34 6.19 19.74
CA GLU A 253 -9.16 5.77 18.97
C GLU A 253 -7.97 6.79 18.98
N PRO A 254 -8.18 8.13 19.14
CA PRO A 254 -7.10 9.12 19.12
C PRO A 254 -5.83 8.79 19.92
N PRO A 255 -5.85 8.32 21.18
CA PRO A 255 -4.61 8.05 21.90
C PRO A 255 -3.68 7.03 21.22
N SER A 256 -4.21 6.17 20.34
CA SER A 256 -3.45 5.21 19.52
C SER A 256 -2.90 5.77 18.20
N MET A 257 -3.25 7.01 17.83
CA MET A 257 -2.91 7.59 16.54
C MET A 257 -1.43 7.97 16.40
N TYR A 258 -0.73 8.32 17.49
CA TYR A 258 0.70 8.59 17.44
C TYR A 258 1.47 7.36 16.95
N ALA A 259 1.24 6.20 17.59
CA ALA A 259 1.83 4.93 17.18
C ALA A 259 1.42 4.52 15.75
N ARG A 260 0.14 4.64 15.40
CA ARG A 260 -0.33 4.26 14.06
C ARG A 260 0.22 5.14 12.94
N ILE A 261 0.31 6.46 13.14
CA ILE A 261 0.87 7.38 12.13
C ILE A 261 2.35 7.09 11.94
N TYR A 262 3.12 7.01 13.03
CA TYR A 262 4.55 6.75 12.91
C TYR A 262 4.89 5.34 12.43
N TRP A 263 4.09 4.32 12.75
CA TRP A 263 4.20 2.99 12.15
C TRP A 263 3.98 3.04 10.62
N PHE A 264 2.93 3.72 10.15
CA PHE A 264 2.73 3.92 8.71
C PHE A 264 3.92 4.65 8.05
N MET A 265 4.47 5.68 8.71
CA MET A 265 5.62 6.42 8.19
C MET A 265 6.92 5.60 8.20
N ASP A 266 7.11 4.68 9.16
CA ASP A 266 8.22 3.73 9.14
C ASP A 266 8.14 2.79 7.93
N GLN A 267 6.95 2.27 7.63
CA GLN A 267 6.75 1.38 6.49
C GLN A 267 6.86 2.10 5.13
N SER A 268 6.57 3.40 5.06
CA SER A 268 6.47 4.15 3.78
C SER A 268 7.61 5.11 3.48
N GLU A 269 8.33 5.63 4.49
CA GLU A 269 9.34 6.69 4.31
C GLU A 269 10.62 6.47 5.13
N TYR A 270 10.54 6.02 6.39
CA TYR A 270 11.72 5.95 7.27
C TYR A 270 12.47 4.59 7.26
N HIS A 271 11.77 3.50 6.94
CA HIS A 271 12.31 2.15 6.72
C HIS A 271 13.24 1.65 7.84
N GLY A 272 12.74 1.61 9.07
CA GLY A 272 13.46 1.20 10.29
C GLY A 272 14.24 2.32 10.98
N ARG A 273 14.32 3.52 10.37
CA ARG A 273 15.00 4.70 10.95
C ARG A 273 14.03 5.70 11.57
N LEU A 274 12.90 5.20 12.08
CA LEU A 274 11.83 6.02 12.64
C LEU A 274 12.29 6.99 13.75
N PHE A 275 13.09 6.49 14.69
CA PHE A 275 13.55 7.27 15.84
C PHE A 275 14.65 8.28 15.44
N ASP A 276 15.58 7.89 14.56
CA ASP A 276 16.68 8.75 14.11
C ASP A 276 16.23 9.82 13.10
N ALA A 277 15.54 9.41 12.04
CA ALA A 277 15.18 10.27 10.91
C ALA A 277 13.78 10.88 11.07
N GLY A 278 12.82 10.11 11.60
CA GLY A 278 11.45 10.56 11.85
C GLY A 278 11.26 11.29 13.19
N ARG A 279 12.26 11.24 14.07
CA ARG A 279 12.27 11.86 15.42
C ARG A 279 11.02 11.51 16.25
N ALA A 280 10.51 10.29 16.11
CA ALA A 280 9.41 9.81 16.93
C ALA A 280 9.84 9.75 18.41
N ASP A 281 8.97 10.19 19.32
CA ASP A 281 9.20 10.11 20.76
C ASP A 281 8.77 8.72 21.27
N TRP A 282 9.73 7.93 21.79
CA TRP A 282 9.43 6.58 22.27
C TRP A 282 8.44 6.54 23.44
N PRO A 283 8.59 7.33 24.52
CA PRO A 283 7.60 7.37 25.62
C PRO A 283 6.15 7.61 25.15
N THR A 284 5.95 8.56 24.23
CA THR A 284 4.65 8.85 23.62
C THR A 284 4.18 7.69 22.73
N MET A 285 5.06 7.16 21.87
CA MET A 285 4.73 6.03 20.98
C MET A 285 4.38 4.76 21.77
N ARG A 286 5.10 4.48 22.85
CA ARG A 286 4.84 3.38 23.78
C ARG A 286 3.48 3.53 24.44
N THR A 287 3.18 4.69 25.02
CA THR A 287 1.86 4.97 25.62
C THR A 287 0.73 4.78 24.61
N SER A 288 0.96 5.23 23.37
CA SER A 288 0.04 5.08 22.25
C SER A 288 -0.17 3.61 21.83
N PHE A 289 0.89 2.78 21.86
CA PHE A 289 0.82 1.34 21.67
C PHE A 289 0.14 0.61 22.83
N GLU A 290 0.43 0.96 24.09
CA GLU A 290 -0.21 0.39 25.28
C GLU A 290 -1.73 0.64 25.26
N HIS A 291 -2.16 1.79 24.75
CA HIS A 291 -3.56 2.06 24.45
C HIS A 291 -4.08 1.21 23.26
N LEU A 292 -3.32 1.13 22.16
CA LEU A 292 -3.70 0.38 20.96
C LEU A 292 -3.93 -1.10 21.24
N VAL A 293 -3.00 -1.78 21.91
CA VAL A 293 -3.10 -3.22 22.21
C VAL A 293 -4.09 -3.53 23.33
N ARG A 294 -4.59 -2.51 24.05
CA ARG A 294 -5.71 -2.63 25.00
C ARG A 294 -7.06 -2.59 24.28
N LEU A 295 -7.19 -1.73 23.27
CA LEU A 295 -8.41 -1.59 22.47
C LEU A 295 -8.53 -2.69 21.40
N TYR A 296 -7.39 -3.08 20.81
CA TYR A 296 -7.28 -4.04 19.70
C TYR A 296 -6.10 -5.01 19.93
N PRO A 297 -6.26 -6.06 20.77
CA PRO A 297 -5.21 -7.00 21.17
C PRO A 297 -4.83 -8.03 20.08
N ALA A 298 -4.93 -7.68 18.81
CA ALA A 298 -4.55 -8.56 17.70
C ALA A 298 -3.04 -8.84 17.68
N ALA A 299 -2.64 -10.04 17.22
CA ALA A 299 -1.23 -10.41 17.06
C ALA A 299 -0.47 -9.41 16.17
N TRP A 300 -1.13 -8.87 15.13
CA TRP A 300 -0.63 -7.76 14.30
C TRP A 300 -0.16 -6.54 15.11
N ASN A 301 -0.99 -6.03 16.02
CA ASN A 301 -0.65 -4.86 16.84
C ASN A 301 0.40 -5.18 17.93
N LEU A 302 0.36 -6.40 18.48
CA LEU A 302 1.34 -6.85 19.48
C LEU A 302 2.73 -7.01 18.85
N ASN A 303 2.84 -7.65 17.68
CA ASN A 303 4.11 -7.77 16.95
C ASN A 303 4.67 -6.39 16.59
N ALA A 304 3.83 -5.44 16.17
CA ALA A 304 4.26 -4.08 15.88
C ALA A 304 4.80 -3.36 17.13
N PHE A 305 4.13 -3.49 18.26
CA PHE A 305 4.61 -2.92 19.52
C PHE A 305 5.96 -3.54 19.93
N ALA A 306 6.13 -4.86 19.82
CA ALA A 306 7.41 -5.52 20.07
C ALA A 306 8.51 -5.03 19.10
N TYR A 307 8.23 -4.94 17.80
CA TYR A 307 9.15 -4.39 16.80
C TYR A 307 9.62 -2.97 17.17
N PHE A 308 8.70 -2.03 17.44
CA PHE A 308 9.10 -0.66 17.79
C PHE A 308 9.79 -0.56 19.16
N ALA A 309 9.44 -1.41 20.13
CA ALA A 309 10.17 -1.49 21.40
C ALA A 309 11.63 -1.94 21.20
N CYS A 310 11.87 -2.93 20.34
CA CYS A 310 13.23 -3.32 19.93
C CYS A 310 13.97 -2.17 19.24
N MET A 311 13.33 -1.50 18.28
CA MET A 311 13.94 -0.40 17.52
C MET A 311 14.23 0.84 18.38
N ALA A 312 13.51 1.03 19.49
CA ALA A 312 13.78 2.04 20.52
C ALA A 312 14.79 1.60 21.60
N GLY A 313 15.21 0.33 21.62
CA GLY A 313 16.06 -0.24 22.67
C GLY A 313 15.35 -0.53 24.00
N ASP A 314 14.02 -0.40 24.08
CA ASP A 314 13.20 -0.75 25.25
C ASP A 314 12.92 -2.26 25.26
N PHE A 315 13.98 -3.03 25.44
CA PHE A 315 13.94 -4.49 25.47
C PHE A 315 13.05 -5.04 26.58
N ALA A 316 12.91 -4.32 27.70
CA ALA A 316 11.98 -4.69 28.79
C ALA A 316 10.51 -4.62 28.34
N ALA A 317 10.11 -3.56 27.64
CA ALA A 317 8.78 -3.50 27.03
C ALA A 317 8.63 -4.54 25.93
N MET A 318 9.64 -4.72 25.06
CA MET A 318 9.62 -5.74 24.02
C MET A 318 9.35 -7.12 24.61
N ASP A 319 10.05 -7.49 25.68
CA ASP A 319 9.97 -8.80 26.30
C ASP A 319 8.61 -9.10 26.93
N ALA A 320 8.03 -8.10 27.61
CA ALA A 320 6.68 -8.18 28.14
C ALA A 320 5.63 -8.38 27.04
N ILE A 321 5.84 -7.81 25.84
CA ILE A 321 4.94 -7.99 24.70
C ILE A 321 5.18 -9.32 23.98
N VAL A 322 6.43 -9.73 23.75
CA VAL A 322 6.77 -11.04 23.16
C VAL A 322 6.22 -12.19 24.01
N ALA A 323 6.29 -12.10 25.33
CA ALA A 323 5.67 -13.08 26.22
C ALA A 323 4.14 -13.17 26.07
N ARG A 324 3.47 -12.08 25.71
CA ARG A 324 2.02 -12.04 25.41
C ARG A 324 1.67 -12.54 24.00
N ILE A 325 2.60 -12.43 23.05
CA ILE A 325 2.44 -12.96 21.69
C ILE A 325 2.51 -14.49 21.67
N GLY A 326 3.43 -15.07 22.45
CA GLY A 326 3.65 -16.52 22.45
C GLY A 326 4.06 -17.04 21.08
N SER A 327 3.35 -18.05 20.57
CA SER A 327 3.60 -18.64 19.24
C SER A 327 3.09 -17.79 18.06
N ALA A 328 2.34 -16.71 18.30
CA ALA A 328 1.76 -15.86 17.24
C ALA A 328 2.74 -14.76 16.74
N LEU A 329 4.03 -15.08 16.62
CA LEU A 329 5.02 -14.19 16.03
C LEU A 329 4.78 -14.09 14.52
N LEU A 330 4.78 -12.86 14.00
CA LEU A 330 4.45 -12.53 12.61
C LEU A 330 5.64 -11.77 12.00
N PRO A 331 6.63 -12.46 11.40
CA PRO A 331 7.82 -11.83 10.84
C PRO A 331 7.53 -10.65 9.91
N GLU A 332 6.46 -10.71 9.12
CA GLU A 332 6.06 -9.65 8.18
C GLU A 332 5.73 -8.29 8.83
N VAL A 333 5.57 -8.24 10.15
CA VAL A 333 5.36 -7.00 10.91
C VAL A 333 6.68 -6.34 11.33
N TRP A 334 7.80 -7.07 11.33
CA TRP A 334 9.11 -6.63 11.84
C TRP A 334 9.98 -5.90 10.80
N GLY A 335 9.35 -5.18 9.86
CA GLY A 335 10.01 -4.41 8.81
C GLY A 335 10.37 -5.23 7.56
N ALA A 336 11.19 -4.65 6.68
CA ALA A 336 11.46 -5.18 5.34
C ALA A 336 12.24 -6.52 5.32
N ASP A 337 13.09 -6.74 6.32
CA ASP A 337 13.75 -8.02 6.58
C ASP A 337 13.27 -8.54 7.94
N GLY A 338 12.00 -8.94 7.94
CA GLY A 338 11.23 -9.24 9.14
C GLY A 338 11.77 -10.41 9.96
N GLU A 339 12.15 -11.51 9.29
CA GLU A 339 12.75 -12.68 9.94
C GLU A 339 14.09 -12.33 10.61
N ALA A 340 15.02 -11.69 9.89
CA ALA A 340 16.32 -11.33 10.46
C ALA A 340 16.20 -10.25 11.53
N THR A 341 15.23 -9.34 11.41
CA THR A 341 14.97 -8.31 12.42
C THR A 341 14.35 -8.88 13.68
N GLN A 342 13.34 -9.74 13.56
CA GLN A 342 12.79 -10.50 14.68
C GLN A 342 13.88 -11.34 15.37
N ALA A 343 14.68 -12.08 14.62
CA ALA A 343 15.78 -12.89 15.17
C ALA A 343 16.82 -12.04 15.92
N ARG A 344 17.29 -10.94 15.32
CA ARG A 344 18.20 -9.98 15.97
C ARG A 344 17.62 -9.39 17.24
N CYS A 345 16.34 -9.01 17.20
CA CYS A 345 15.64 -8.46 18.36
C CYS A 345 15.52 -9.48 19.48
N LEU A 346 15.07 -10.71 19.20
CA LEU A 346 14.96 -11.77 20.21
C LEU A 346 16.32 -12.20 20.77
N ALA A 347 17.39 -12.10 19.96
CA ALA A 347 18.76 -12.41 20.39
C ALA A 347 19.35 -11.44 21.43
N HIS A 348 18.73 -10.29 21.72
CA HIS A 348 19.19 -9.43 22.83
C HIS A 348 19.10 -10.16 24.20
N ARG A 349 18.24 -11.20 24.31
CA ARG A 349 18.13 -12.07 25.50
C ARG A 349 19.35 -12.98 25.70
N ALA A 350 20.25 -13.07 24.73
CA ALA A 350 21.45 -13.89 24.84
C ALA A 350 22.43 -13.27 25.86
N PRO A 351 22.90 -14.02 26.87
CA PRO A 351 23.93 -13.54 27.78
C PRO A 351 25.17 -13.07 27.03
N GLY A 352 25.55 -11.80 27.21
CA GLY A 352 26.70 -11.18 26.54
C GLY A 352 26.38 -10.27 25.34
N ALA A 353 25.12 -10.08 24.97
CA ALA A 353 24.74 -9.05 24.00
C ALA A 353 24.98 -7.64 24.58
N ALA A 354 26.10 -7.00 24.20
CA ALA A 354 26.42 -5.65 24.66
C ALA A 354 25.37 -4.64 24.16
N PRO A 355 24.81 -3.78 25.03
CA PRO A 355 23.83 -2.78 24.62
C PRO A 355 24.49 -1.78 23.68
N ARG A 356 24.01 -1.73 22.42
CA ARG A 356 24.33 -0.62 21.51
C ARG A 356 23.59 0.62 21.98
N VAL A 357 24.22 1.37 22.89
CA VAL A 357 23.81 2.74 23.21
C VAL A 357 24.02 3.58 21.95
N ILE A 358 22.95 3.82 21.20
CA ILE A 358 22.91 4.91 20.24
C ILE A 358 22.94 6.18 21.08
N GLN A 359 24.14 6.77 21.26
CA GLN A 359 24.25 8.13 21.76
C GLN A 359 23.63 9.05 20.71
N ALA A 360 22.33 9.33 20.88
CA ALA A 360 21.73 10.51 20.31
C ALA A 360 22.58 11.69 20.79
N ALA A 361 23.32 12.31 19.87
CA ALA A 361 24.16 13.45 20.18
C ALA A 361 23.24 14.62 20.55
N LEU A 362 22.96 14.75 21.84
CA LEU A 362 22.36 15.94 22.45
C LEU A 362 23.32 17.11 22.26
N ARG A 363 23.30 17.72 21.07
CA ARG A 363 23.74 19.10 20.91
C ARG A 363 22.83 19.95 21.80
N PRO A 364 23.37 20.72 22.75
CA PRO A 364 22.59 21.74 23.43
C PRO A 364 21.96 22.66 22.39
N LEU A 365 20.69 23.02 22.57
CA LEU A 365 20.08 24.11 21.83
C LEU A 365 20.88 25.38 22.16
N ALA A 366 21.51 25.97 21.14
CA ALA A 366 22.19 27.25 21.30
C ALA A 366 21.17 28.35 21.65
N ASP A 367 21.58 29.25 22.53
CA ASP A 367 20.78 30.38 23.01
C ASP A 367 20.32 31.27 21.83
N PRO A 368 19.01 31.54 21.66
CA PRO A 368 18.50 32.37 20.56
C PRO A 368 18.94 33.85 20.58
N GLN A 369 19.64 34.35 21.61
CA GLN A 369 19.96 35.78 21.74
C GLN A 369 21.37 36.21 21.31
N ALA A 370 22.24 35.31 20.86
CA ALA A 370 23.58 35.66 20.38
C ALA A 370 23.67 35.69 18.84
N GLY A 371 23.41 36.84 18.20
CA GLY A 371 23.41 36.90 16.72
C GLY A 371 23.13 38.24 16.03
N LEU A 372 23.51 39.39 16.60
CA LEU A 372 23.45 40.69 15.90
C LEU A 372 24.81 41.41 15.92
N ALA A 373 25.72 40.96 15.04
CA ALA A 373 26.83 41.73 14.49
C ALA A 373 27.51 40.91 13.38
N GLN A 374 27.82 41.55 12.24
CA GLN A 374 29.06 41.42 11.43
C GLN A 374 29.65 40.01 11.15
N GLU A 375 29.99 39.60 9.91
CA GLU A 375 30.66 40.34 8.84
C GLU A 375 30.37 39.77 7.43
N ALA A 376 30.75 40.54 6.41
CA ALA A 376 30.84 40.07 5.02
C ALA A 376 32.25 39.53 4.71
N GLY A 377 32.34 38.43 3.96
CA GLY A 377 33.61 37.88 3.49
C GLY A 377 33.36 36.77 2.46
N ALA A 378 33.89 36.95 1.25
CA ALA A 378 33.82 35.94 0.20
C ALA A 378 35.06 35.06 0.22
N GLU A 379 34.93 33.77 -0.07
CA GLU A 379 36.03 32.99 -0.65
C GLU A 379 35.54 31.78 -1.45
N GLN A 380 36.38 31.30 -2.37
CA GLN A 380 36.01 30.34 -3.42
C GLN A 380 36.74 28.99 -3.28
N GLY A 381 36.02 27.92 -3.59
CA GLY A 381 36.58 26.68 -4.15
C GLY A 381 36.91 25.53 -3.18
N PRO A 382 37.36 24.37 -3.72
CA PRO A 382 37.45 24.01 -5.13
C PRO A 382 36.41 22.95 -5.56
N ARG A 383 36.14 22.88 -6.86
CA ARG A 383 35.50 21.71 -7.50
C ARG A 383 36.59 20.74 -7.94
N ALA A 384 36.33 19.44 -7.81
CA ALA A 384 37.06 18.40 -8.52
C ALA A 384 36.07 17.61 -9.38
N ILE A 385 36.38 17.48 -10.67
CA ILE A 385 35.73 16.64 -11.66
C ILE A 385 36.89 15.95 -12.39
N ASP A 386 36.83 14.64 -12.59
CA ASP A 386 37.79 13.90 -13.40
C ASP A 386 37.24 13.58 -14.81
N GLU A 387 38.14 13.33 -15.75
CA GLU A 387 37.90 13.60 -17.18
C GLU A 387 37.45 12.37 -18.00
N HIS A 388 37.03 11.28 -17.35
CA HIS A 388 36.62 10.03 -18.01
C HIS A 388 35.27 9.53 -17.49
N GLY A 389 34.19 10.19 -17.93
CA GLY A 389 32.83 9.90 -17.49
C GLY A 389 32.30 8.51 -17.88
N GLU A 390 32.60 7.50 -17.08
CA GLU A 390 31.92 6.19 -17.06
C GLU A 390 31.53 5.78 -15.62
N PHE A 391 30.25 5.51 -15.40
CA PHE A 391 29.78 4.87 -14.16
C PHE A 391 29.85 3.34 -14.33
N VAL A 392 30.90 2.72 -13.80
CA VAL A 392 31.02 1.25 -13.77
C VAL A 392 30.17 0.67 -12.63
N ALA A 393 28.91 0.35 -12.95
CA ALA A 393 28.01 -0.39 -12.05
C ALA A 393 28.19 -1.91 -12.22
N ILE A 394 29.28 -2.46 -11.67
CA ILE A 394 29.52 -3.92 -11.54
C ILE A 394 29.59 -4.27 -10.04
N VAL A 395 29.29 -5.52 -9.68
CA VAL A 395 29.25 -6.07 -8.31
C VAL A 395 27.94 -5.85 -7.51
N VAL A 396 26.77 -6.08 -8.13
CA VAL A 396 25.55 -6.55 -7.41
C VAL A 396 24.77 -7.57 -8.26
N VAL A 397 25.41 -8.65 -8.73
CA VAL A 397 24.72 -9.75 -9.44
C VAL A 397 25.09 -11.13 -8.86
N ASP A 398 26.38 -11.42 -8.63
CA ASP A 398 26.84 -12.74 -8.19
C ASP A 398 26.23 -13.24 -6.87
N ARG A 399 26.07 -12.35 -5.87
CA ARG A 399 25.53 -12.75 -4.56
C ARG A 399 24.09 -13.28 -4.59
N VAL A 400 23.29 -12.89 -5.58
CA VAL A 400 21.91 -13.37 -5.72
C VAL A 400 21.90 -14.77 -6.32
N ALA A 401 22.67 -14.98 -7.40
CA ALA A 401 22.82 -16.29 -8.04
C ALA A 401 23.39 -17.35 -7.08
N GLU A 402 24.40 -17.00 -6.28
CA GLU A 402 25.00 -17.94 -5.33
C GLU A 402 24.09 -18.24 -4.13
N GLY A 403 23.28 -17.26 -3.68
CA GLY A 403 22.25 -17.47 -2.66
C GLY A 403 21.15 -18.43 -3.11
N VAL A 404 20.78 -18.42 -4.39
CA VAL A 404 19.82 -19.36 -4.98
C VAL A 404 20.41 -20.77 -5.11
N ARG A 405 21.65 -20.91 -5.62
CA ARG A 405 22.32 -22.23 -5.71
C ARG A 405 22.40 -22.94 -4.35
N ARG A 406 22.77 -22.23 -3.28
CA ARG A 406 22.86 -22.82 -1.92
C ARG A 406 21.53 -23.29 -1.33
N ARG A 407 20.38 -22.84 -1.85
CA ARG A 407 19.05 -23.26 -1.34
C ARG A 407 18.48 -24.50 -2.02
N ILE A 408 18.92 -24.83 -3.23
CA ILE A 408 18.27 -25.86 -4.07
C ILE A 408 19.11 -27.14 -4.18
N GLY A 409 20.45 -27.03 -4.07
CA GLY A 409 21.36 -28.17 -4.25
C GLY A 409 21.46 -28.63 -5.72
N ASP A 410 22.37 -29.57 -6.00
CA ASP A 410 22.70 -30.01 -7.37
C ASP A 410 21.65 -30.97 -7.98
N GLN A 411 20.36 -30.70 -7.79
CA GLN A 411 19.29 -31.37 -8.55
C GLN A 411 18.99 -30.61 -9.84
N ALA A 412 19.10 -31.30 -10.98
CA ALA A 412 18.81 -30.74 -12.28
C ALA A 412 17.32 -30.35 -12.38
N LEU A 413 17.05 -29.05 -12.56
CA LEU A 413 15.70 -28.54 -12.76
C LEU A 413 15.20 -28.93 -14.17
N GLY A 414 13.93 -29.35 -14.24
CA GLY A 414 13.18 -29.40 -15.49
C GLY A 414 12.86 -27.99 -16.02
N PRO A 415 12.36 -27.87 -17.27
CA PRO A 415 12.27 -26.59 -17.98
C PRO A 415 11.28 -25.58 -17.38
N ASP A 416 10.37 -25.99 -16.50
CA ASP A 416 9.30 -25.13 -15.97
C ASP A 416 9.35 -25.03 -14.44
N VAL A 417 9.93 -23.94 -13.93
CA VAL A 417 9.82 -23.54 -12.50
C VAL A 417 9.36 -22.09 -12.43
N LEU A 418 8.20 -21.89 -11.78
CA LEU A 418 7.66 -20.57 -11.45
C LEU A 418 7.85 -20.32 -9.96
N VAL A 419 8.41 -19.16 -9.61
CA VAL A 419 8.49 -18.68 -8.21
C VAL A 419 7.78 -17.34 -8.13
N GLU A 420 6.82 -17.23 -7.20
CA GLU A 420 6.10 -15.99 -6.91
C GLU A 420 6.80 -15.23 -5.77
N ARG A 421 7.08 -13.95 -5.98
CA ARG A 421 7.46 -13.02 -4.91
C ARG A 421 6.89 -11.63 -5.22
N ASP A 422 6.30 -11.00 -4.21
CA ASP A 422 5.72 -9.65 -4.30
C ASP A 422 4.69 -9.46 -5.44
N GLY A 423 4.00 -10.56 -5.83
CA GLY A 423 3.00 -10.58 -6.91
C GLY A 423 3.57 -10.62 -8.33
N ILE A 424 4.88 -10.88 -8.48
CA ILE A 424 5.54 -11.08 -9.77
C ILE A 424 5.87 -12.56 -9.94
N LEU A 425 5.44 -13.14 -11.06
CA LEU A 425 5.87 -14.46 -11.53
C LEU A 425 7.09 -14.30 -12.43
N VAL A 426 8.17 -15.00 -12.12
CA VAL A 426 9.37 -15.05 -12.96
C VAL A 426 9.57 -16.49 -13.43
N GLY A 427 9.52 -16.70 -14.75
CA GLY A 427 9.95 -17.95 -15.39
C GLY A 427 11.43 -17.87 -15.78
N LEU A 428 12.15 -18.97 -15.59
CA LEU A 428 13.56 -19.11 -15.99
C LEU A 428 13.67 -20.15 -17.12
N ASP A 429 13.84 -19.68 -18.36
CA ASP A 429 14.12 -20.55 -19.50
C ASP A 429 15.61 -20.93 -19.55
N ALA A 430 15.90 -22.23 -19.55
CA ALA A 430 17.24 -22.80 -19.45
C ALA A 430 17.88 -23.05 -20.84
N ALA A 431 17.98 -22.00 -21.66
CA ALA A 431 18.73 -22.07 -22.92
C ALA A 431 20.25 -22.22 -22.66
N ARG A 432 20.92 -23.11 -23.42
CA ARG A 432 22.35 -23.43 -23.25
C ARG A 432 23.25 -22.20 -23.52
N PRO A 433 24.36 -22.02 -22.77
CA PRO A 433 25.21 -20.84 -22.90
C PRO A 433 26.05 -20.85 -24.19
N ASP A 434 26.11 -19.68 -24.84
CA ASP A 434 27.10 -19.34 -25.88
C ASP A 434 28.42 -18.91 -25.20
N PRO A 435 29.56 -19.58 -25.47
CA PRO A 435 30.83 -19.29 -24.79
C PRO A 435 31.46 -17.93 -25.13
N HIS A 436 30.88 -17.15 -26.06
CA HIS A 436 31.47 -15.87 -26.50
C HIS A 436 30.61 -14.62 -26.23
N ARG A 437 29.47 -14.73 -25.53
CA ARG A 437 28.67 -13.56 -25.10
C ARG A 437 28.11 -13.70 -23.69
N GLY A 438 28.80 -13.09 -22.71
CA GLY A 438 28.39 -13.07 -21.30
C GLY A 438 27.21 -12.14 -20.98
N LEU A 439 26.05 -12.38 -21.57
CA LEU A 439 24.80 -11.65 -21.29
C LEU A 439 23.60 -12.61 -21.27
N PHE A 440 22.96 -12.74 -20.11
CA PHE A 440 21.67 -13.42 -19.99
C PHE A 440 20.56 -12.55 -20.59
N ARG A 441 19.70 -13.14 -21.43
CA ARG A 441 18.45 -12.49 -21.85
C ARG A 441 17.34 -12.83 -20.85
N LEU A 442 16.78 -11.82 -20.21
CA LEU A 442 15.48 -11.94 -19.56
C LEU A 442 14.39 -11.89 -20.64
N ALA A 443 13.53 -12.90 -20.70
CA ALA A 443 12.35 -12.90 -21.57
C ALA A 443 11.08 -12.80 -20.71
N LEU A 444 10.23 -11.81 -20.99
CA LEU A 444 8.84 -11.82 -20.56
C LEU A 444 8.10 -12.80 -21.47
N VAL A 445 7.50 -13.85 -20.90
CA VAL A 445 6.74 -14.85 -21.64
C VAL A 445 5.26 -14.46 -21.60
N ASP A 446 4.74 -13.98 -22.72
CA ASP A 446 3.29 -13.80 -22.90
C ASP A 446 2.60 -15.16 -23.04
N GLY A 447 1.68 -15.44 -22.10
CA GLY A 447 1.03 -16.74 -21.93
C GLY A 447 -0.48 -16.72 -22.17
N LEU A 448 -0.96 -16.21 -23.30
CA LEU A 448 -2.38 -16.33 -23.69
C LEU A 448 -2.66 -17.69 -24.36
N ALA A 449 -2.95 -18.71 -23.55
CA ALA A 449 -3.36 -20.02 -24.03
C ALA A 449 -4.85 -20.08 -24.38
N THR A 450 -5.25 -19.58 -25.56
CA THR A 450 -6.59 -19.83 -26.11
C THR A 450 -6.63 -21.18 -26.84
N HIS A 451 -7.33 -22.17 -26.26
CA HIS A 451 -7.66 -23.42 -26.96
C HIS A 451 -8.78 -23.18 -28.00
N GLY A 452 -8.40 -23.02 -29.27
CA GLY A 452 -9.30 -22.91 -30.41
C GLY A 452 -8.80 -23.71 -31.62
N ARG A 453 -9.63 -24.60 -32.17
CA ARG A 453 -9.25 -25.53 -33.25
C ARG A 453 -9.31 -24.88 -34.64
N GLY A 454 -8.26 -25.09 -35.44
CA GLY A 454 -8.37 -25.53 -36.84
C GLY A 454 -8.47 -24.47 -37.96
N GLY A 455 -7.55 -24.58 -38.93
CA GLY A 455 -7.55 -23.85 -40.21
C GLY A 455 -6.83 -22.49 -40.16
N GLY A 456 -6.03 -22.09 -41.15
CA GLY A 456 -5.60 -22.77 -42.38
C GLY A 456 -5.43 -21.76 -43.53
N ALA A 457 -4.19 -21.56 -44.01
CA ALA A 457 -3.81 -20.58 -45.06
C ALA A 457 -4.06 -19.09 -44.68
N GLU A 458 -3.53 -18.07 -45.36
CA GLU A 458 -2.66 -17.98 -46.54
C GLU A 458 -1.71 -16.77 -46.38
N VAL A 459 -0.45 -16.85 -46.82
CA VAL A 459 0.48 -15.70 -46.79
C VAL A 459 0.34 -14.89 -48.08
N ARG A 460 -0.07 -13.61 -47.99
CA ARG A 460 0.08 -12.65 -49.10
C ARG A 460 0.76 -11.35 -48.65
N ARG A 461 1.72 -10.92 -49.47
CA ARG A 461 2.36 -9.59 -49.42
C ARG A 461 1.61 -8.61 -50.35
N HIS A 462 2.00 -7.34 -50.22
CA HIS A 462 1.52 -6.14 -50.94
C HIS A 462 0.28 -5.48 -50.30
N GLY A 463 0.17 -4.15 -50.27
CA GLY A 463 1.03 -3.15 -50.92
C GLY A 463 0.96 -1.74 -50.31
N ARG A 464 1.88 -0.90 -50.77
CA ARG A 464 2.05 0.52 -50.44
C ARG A 464 1.11 1.36 -51.34
N ILE A 465 0.35 2.29 -50.78
CA ILE A 465 -0.35 3.35 -51.55
C ILE A 465 -0.10 4.70 -50.86
N GLN A 466 0.11 5.76 -51.66
CA GLN A 466 0.33 7.13 -51.22
C GLN A 466 -0.84 8.04 -51.61
N GLY A 467 -1.24 8.92 -50.68
CA GLY A 467 -1.84 10.23 -50.95
C GLY A 467 -3.30 10.30 -51.47
N PRO A 468 -3.83 11.53 -51.69
CA PRO A 468 -3.20 12.85 -51.46
C PRO A 468 -4.01 13.77 -50.50
N LEU A 469 -3.46 14.97 -50.23
CA LEU A 469 -4.17 16.09 -49.61
C LEU A 469 -5.29 16.64 -50.52
N ALA A 470 -6.29 17.26 -49.90
CA ALA A 470 -7.06 18.35 -50.51
C ALA A 470 -7.28 19.46 -49.45
N GLU A 471 -6.85 20.67 -49.78
CA GLU A 471 -7.19 21.89 -49.04
C GLU A 471 -8.57 22.40 -49.48
N ALA A 472 -9.24 23.20 -48.63
CA ALA A 472 -9.57 24.61 -48.92
C ALA A 472 -10.77 25.13 -48.10
N GLY A 473 -10.56 26.29 -47.45
CA GLY A 473 -11.59 27.30 -47.14
C GLY A 473 -12.57 27.01 -45.98
N GLY A 474 -12.87 27.95 -45.08
CA GLY A 474 -12.37 29.32 -44.93
C GLY A 474 -13.48 30.32 -44.57
N GLY A 475 -13.20 31.21 -43.61
CA GLY A 475 -14.09 32.32 -43.19
C GLY A 475 -14.80 32.02 -41.86
N ARG A 476 -14.55 32.73 -40.75
CA ARG A 476 -14.79 34.18 -40.45
C ARG A 476 -16.28 34.50 -40.30
N ASP A 477 -16.76 35.28 -39.33
CA ASP A 477 -16.22 36.21 -38.31
C ASP A 477 -17.33 36.37 -37.22
N ALA A 478 -17.24 37.05 -36.06
CA ALA A 478 -16.19 37.58 -35.17
C ALA A 478 -16.90 38.11 -33.88
N LEU A 479 -16.23 38.98 -33.09
CA LEU A 479 -16.71 39.78 -31.94
C LEU A 479 -16.74 39.03 -30.57
N ALA A 480 -15.89 39.24 -29.55
CA ALA A 480 -14.86 40.24 -29.13
C ALA A 480 -15.26 41.13 -27.93
N HIS A 481 -14.23 41.65 -27.23
CA HIS A 481 -14.22 42.61 -26.10
C HIS A 481 -14.59 42.05 -24.70
N ASP A 482 -13.91 42.35 -23.58
CA ASP A 482 -12.68 43.12 -23.25
C ASP A 482 -12.08 42.56 -21.91
N GLU A 483 -10.76 42.52 -21.64
CA GLU A 483 -9.86 43.56 -21.06
C GLU A 483 -10.26 44.07 -19.63
N VAL A 484 -9.39 44.33 -18.61
CA VAL A 484 -7.90 44.46 -18.50
C VAL A 484 -7.39 44.50 -17.01
N LEU A 485 -6.06 44.39 -16.76
CA LEU A 485 -5.25 44.72 -15.52
C LEU A 485 -5.50 43.96 -14.17
N ALA A 486 -4.59 43.90 -13.16
CA ALA A 486 -3.12 43.75 -13.08
C ALA A 486 -2.57 43.64 -11.62
N LEU A 487 -1.40 43.00 -11.45
CA LEU A 487 -0.28 43.22 -10.48
C LEU A 487 -0.36 42.92 -8.95
N ALA A 488 0.84 42.56 -8.44
CA ALA A 488 1.35 42.45 -7.05
C ALA A 488 0.76 41.33 -6.14
N GLU A 489 1.54 40.58 -5.36
CA GLU A 489 2.98 40.62 -4.99
C GLU A 489 3.70 39.28 -5.25
#